data_AF-A0A4R5QLW6-F1
#
_entry.id   AF-A0A4R5QLW6-F1
#
_cell.length_a   1.000
_cell.length_b   1.000
_cell.length_c   1.000
_cell.angle_alpha   90.00
_cell.angle_beta   90.00
_cell.angle_gamma   90.00
#
_symmetry.space_group_name_H-M   'P 1'
#
loop_
_entity.id
_entity.type
_entity.pdbx_description
1 polymer ?
#
loop_
_entity_poly.entity_id
_entity_poly.type
_entity_poly.pdbx_seq_one_letter_code
_entity_poly.pdbx_strand_id
1 'polypeptide(L)'
;MTMPRQARRKHPPKGFATALGMSFALMLLVAGGIADRGGAFPVVVLGGAAAAMGLLYLVFPHGPQFALGAANGLAMYACLYAVLGRAGFPAAPGWARGLGFVLPVLAFVIACWHQRLLLRAWAQGEEPADIAHLPRFARWLVATGAVGMVSLSVPINRLEPTGQGLALLMAMAVIATISVIAVADVVRLLVDMAVIFRAVTLRLSRLAVPIAAFSSIWALLVVTFGCLYRIADGLSTHALFHGPGGPIRIDFSDALHFSVVTLSSVGYGDIQPVDDGIRVLASIQMLFAQLLLLFGFYEIMRGSRAGVPDVSREAPPPERHQAQNDAQVEGPSASRTHHYTDAPHPAHAAPQGQRPGAAGD
;
A
#
# COMPACT_ATOMS: atom_id res chain seq x y z
N MET A 1 37.57 15.67 32.25
CA MET A 1 36.91 16.70 31.42
C MET A 1 35.60 16.12 30.91
N THR A 2 34.52 16.28 31.68
CA THR A 2 33.20 15.70 31.42
C THR A 2 32.39 16.64 30.53
N MET A 3 32.13 16.23 29.28
CA MET A 3 31.21 16.98 28.42
C MET A 3 29.80 17.00 29.03
N PRO A 4 29.14 18.18 29.11
CA PRO A 4 27.78 18.26 29.58
C PRO A 4 26.85 17.53 28.61
N ARG A 5 26.13 16.53 29.12
CA ARG A 5 24.99 15.88 28.44
C ARG A 5 23.96 16.95 28.12
N GLN A 6 23.99 17.50 26.91
CA GLN A 6 22.87 18.30 26.39
C GLN A 6 21.64 17.40 26.30
N ALA A 7 20.68 17.64 27.19
CA ALA A 7 19.36 17.05 27.14
C ALA A 7 18.66 17.53 25.85
N ARG A 8 18.81 16.78 24.76
CA ARG A 8 18.07 17.00 23.51
C ARG A 8 16.57 16.94 23.82
N ARG A 9 15.91 18.11 23.84
CA ARG A 9 14.45 18.19 23.85
C ARG A 9 13.93 17.48 22.61
N LYS A 10 13.20 16.38 22.81
CA LYS A 10 12.53 15.61 21.76
C LYS A 10 11.34 16.41 21.26
N HIS A 11 11.55 17.30 20.30
CA HIS A 11 10.42 17.85 19.55
C HIS A 11 9.75 16.70 18.78
N PRO A 12 8.41 16.56 18.86
CA PRO A 12 7.71 15.57 18.07
C PRO A 12 7.98 15.84 16.57
N PRO A 13 8.22 14.81 15.76
CA PRO A 13 8.53 14.99 14.35
C PRO A 13 7.37 15.71 13.63
N LYS A 14 7.70 16.74 12.84
CA LYS A 14 6.75 17.45 11.98
C LYS A 14 6.14 16.41 11.01
N GLY A 15 4.83 16.16 11.12
CA GLY A 15 4.11 15.11 10.35
C GLY A 15 3.48 13.99 11.19
N PHE A 16 3.74 13.96 12.51
CA PHE A 16 3.10 12.99 13.40
C PHE A 16 1.57 13.19 13.49
N ALA A 17 1.13 14.43 13.71
CA ALA A 17 -0.28 14.76 13.87
C ALA A 17 -1.11 14.45 12.62
N THR A 18 -0.55 14.65 11.43
CA THR A 18 -1.23 14.38 10.16
C THR A 18 -1.40 12.88 9.92
N ALA A 19 -0.36 12.07 10.16
CA ALA A 19 -0.46 10.61 10.03
C ALA A 19 -1.46 9.99 11.01
N LEU A 20 -1.46 10.48 12.27
CA LEU A 20 -2.41 10.06 13.28
C LEU A 20 -3.84 10.47 12.89
N GLY A 21 -4.03 11.71 12.41
CA GLY A 21 -5.33 12.20 11.94
C GLY A 21 -5.87 11.40 10.76
N MET A 22 -5.03 11.07 9.78
CA MET A 22 -5.43 10.24 8.63
C MET A 22 -5.80 8.82 9.04
N SER A 23 -5.00 8.20 9.92
CA SER A 23 -5.28 6.85 10.44
C SER A 23 -6.58 6.83 11.24
N PHE A 24 -6.83 7.86 12.05
CA PHE A 24 -8.06 8.02 12.80
C PHE A 24 -9.28 8.23 11.88
N ALA A 25 -9.15 9.06 10.85
CA ALA A 25 -10.21 9.27 9.86
C ALA A 25 -10.56 7.97 9.11
N LEU A 26 -9.56 7.16 8.74
CA LEU A 26 -9.80 5.84 8.14
C LEU A 26 -10.55 4.92 9.10
N MET A 27 -10.15 4.86 10.37
CA MET A 27 -10.83 4.02 11.37
C MET A 27 -12.26 4.49 11.64
N LEU A 28 -12.52 5.81 11.64
CA LEU A 28 -13.88 6.36 11.72
C LEU A 28 -14.73 5.95 10.52
N LEU A 29 -14.17 6.01 9.31
CA LEU A 29 -14.86 5.59 8.09
C LEU A 29 -15.23 4.10 8.16
N VAL A 30 -14.28 3.24 8.56
CA VAL A 30 -14.52 1.80 8.75
C VAL A 30 -15.55 1.54 9.83
N ALA A 31 -15.47 2.23 10.97
CA ALA A 31 -16.44 2.10 12.05
C ALA A 31 -17.84 2.54 11.62
N GLY A 32 -17.95 3.63 10.85
CA GLY A 32 -19.20 4.09 10.25
C GLY A 32 -19.81 3.06 9.30
N GLY A 33 -19.01 2.45 8.42
CA GLY A 33 -19.47 1.39 7.52
C GLY A 33 -19.87 0.09 8.22
N ILE A 34 -19.44 -0.12 9.46
CA ILE A 34 -19.82 -1.28 10.29
C ILE A 34 -21.04 -0.93 11.20
N ALA A 35 -21.40 0.35 11.34
CA ALA A 35 -22.37 0.84 12.31
C ALA A 35 -23.84 0.48 12.00
N ASP A 36 -24.15 -0.06 10.82
CA ASP A 36 -25.50 -0.42 10.35
C ASP A 36 -26.30 -1.35 11.30
N ARG A 37 -25.72 -1.88 12.37
CA ARG A 37 -26.39 -2.72 13.38
C ARG A 37 -26.71 -2.05 14.73
N GLY A 38 -26.51 -0.74 14.87
CA GLY A 38 -27.04 0.01 16.02
C GLY A 38 -26.59 -0.47 17.42
N GLY A 39 -25.38 -1.03 17.55
CA GLY A 39 -24.89 -1.64 18.81
C GLY A 39 -23.55 -1.08 19.29
N ALA A 40 -23.06 -1.59 20.43
CA ALA A 40 -21.77 -1.21 21.03
C ALA A 40 -20.53 -1.65 20.21
N PHE A 41 -20.70 -2.42 19.14
CA PHE A 41 -19.60 -3.02 18.39
C PHE A 41 -18.66 -2.01 17.71
N PRO A 42 -19.13 -0.94 17.03
CA PRO A 42 -18.23 0.08 16.47
C PRO A 42 -17.37 0.76 17.54
N VAL A 43 -17.92 0.94 18.76
CA VAL A 43 -17.18 1.49 19.90
C VAL A 43 -16.06 0.52 20.34
N VAL A 44 -16.32 -0.79 20.35
CA VAL A 44 -15.30 -1.81 20.63
C VAL A 44 -14.23 -1.83 19.54
N VAL A 45 -14.60 -1.71 18.27
CA VAL A 45 -13.65 -1.67 17.14
C VAL A 45 -12.77 -0.42 17.23
N LEU A 46 -13.35 0.77 17.40
CA LEU A 46 -12.62 2.03 17.54
C LEU A 46 -11.73 2.03 18.79
N GLY A 47 -12.27 1.62 19.94
CA GLY A 47 -11.54 1.57 21.20
C GLY A 47 -10.40 0.55 21.18
N GLY A 48 -10.66 -0.66 20.68
CA GLY A 48 -9.65 -1.70 20.52
C GLY A 48 -8.56 -1.28 19.54
N ALA A 49 -8.93 -0.61 18.45
CA ALA A 49 -7.97 -0.10 17.48
C ALA A 49 -7.11 1.03 18.01
N ALA A 50 -7.72 2.01 18.66
CA ALA A 50 -7.00 3.12 19.29
C ALA A 50 -6.04 2.61 20.39
N ALA A 51 -6.48 1.66 21.21
CA ALA A 51 -5.65 1.04 22.24
C ALA A 51 -4.48 0.25 21.64
N ALA A 52 -4.74 -0.59 20.62
CA ALA A 52 -3.71 -1.34 19.94
C ALA A 52 -2.66 -0.43 19.28
N MET A 53 -3.11 0.60 18.55
CA MET A 53 -2.21 1.60 17.96
C MET A 53 -1.40 2.35 19.02
N GLY A 54 -2.03 2.77 20.12
CA GLY A 54 -1.35 3.42 21.24
C GLY A 54 -0.28 2.55 21.88
N LEU A 55 -0.59 1.27 22.13
CA LEU A 55 0.37 0.30 22.67
C LEU A 55 1.50 -0.01 21.70
N LEU A 56 1.19 -0.23 20.43
CA LEU A 56 2.20 -0.45 19.39
C LEU A 56 3.13 0.76 19.24
N TYR A 57 2.59 1.98 19.38
CA TYR A 57 3.40 3.20 19.39
C TYR A 57 4.36 3.27 20.58
N LEU A 58 3.93 2.81 21.77
CA LEU A 58 4.82 2.70 22.94
C LEU A 58 5.94 1.67 22.72
N VAL A 59 5.65 0.56 22.01
CA VAL A 59 6.64 -0.47 21.69
C VAL A 59 7.64 0.03 20.65
N PHE A 60 7.12 0.66 19.59
CA PHE A 60 7.85 1.10 18.39
C PHE A 60 7.74 2.61 18.22
N PRO A 61 8.56 3.41 18.92
CA PRO A 61 8.57 4.87 18.77
C PRO A 61 9.15 5.35 17.41
N HIS A 62 9.37 4.44 16.46
CA HIS A 62 10.02 4.72 15.18
C HIS A 62 8.98 5.02 14.10
N GLY A 63 8.88 6.30 13.75
CA GLY A 63 8.30 6.80 12.50
C GLY A 63 6.76 6.72 12.37
N PRO A 64 6.09 7.77 11.84
CA PRO A 64 4.66 7.74 11.53
C PRO A 64 4.25 6.63 10.54
N GLN A 65 5.22 6.03 9.86
CA GLN A 65 5.04 5.02 8.82
C GLN A 65 4.60 3.66 9.37
N PHE A 66 5.20 3.22 10.49
CA PHE A 66 4.78 1.98 11.14
C PHE A 66 3.35 2.09 11.67
N ALA A 67 3.02 3.24 12.28
CA ALA A 67 1.66 3.53 12.77
C ALA A 67 0.63 3.49 11.63
N LEU A 68 0.97 4.05 10.45
CA LEU A 68 0.10 4.01 9.27
C LEU A 68 -0.09 2.56 8.76
N GLY A 69 0.98 1.77 8.68
CA GLY A 69 0.90 0.36 8.27
C GLY A 69 0.04 -0.46 9.24
N ALA A 70 0.26 -0.29 10.55
CA ALA A 70 -0.53 -0.95 11.57
C ALA A 70 -2.01 -0.53 11.54
N ALA A 71 -2.30 0.77 11.35
CA ALA A 71 -3.66 1.27 11.22
C ALA A 71 -4.38 0.66 10.01
N ASN A 72 -3.73 0.62 8.84
CA ASN A 72 -4.28 0.01 7.63
C ASN A 72 -4.52 -1.50 7.81
N GLY A 73 -3.56 -2.21 8.41
CA GLY A 73 -3.73 -3.64 8.71
C GLY A 73 -4.89 -3.91 9.66
N LEU A 74 -5.07 -3.06 10.67
CA LEU A 74 -6.15 -3.18 11.65
C LEU A 74 -7.51 -2.81 11.06
N ALA A 75 -7.57 -1.81 10.18
CA ALA A 75 -8.74 -1.47 9.38
C ALA A 75 -9.17 -2.66 8.50
N MET A 76 -8.22 -3.26 7.77
CA MET A 76 -8.48 -4.44 6.94
C MET A 76 -8.98 -5.63 7.77
N TYR A 77 -8.36 -5.88 8.93
CA TYR A 77 -8.83 -6.90 9.88
C TYR A 77 -10.26 -6.62 10.37
N ALA A 78 -10.59 -5.39 10.74
CA ALA A 78 -11.94 -5.02 11.19
C ALA A 78 -12.99 -5.25 10.10
N CYS A 79 -12.71 -4.87 8.86
CA CYS A 79 -13.59 -5.14 7.71
C CYS A 79 -13.79 -6.64 7.49
N LEU A 80 -12.70 -7.42 7.47
CA LEU A 80 -12.77 -8.87 7.25
C LEU A 80 -13.53 -9.56 8.39
N TYR A 81 -13.26 -9.16 9.64
CA TYR A 81 -13.97 -9.66 10.82
C TYR A 81 -15.48 -9.37 10.74
N ALA A 82 -15.86 -8.16 10.33
CA ALA A 82 -17.27 -7.79 10.19
C ALA A 82 -17.98 -8.61 9.11
N VAL A 83 -17.33 -8.80 7.95
CA VAL A 83 -17.89 -9.59 6.84
C VAL A 83 -18.00 -11.07 7.21
N LEU A 84 -16.92 -11.69 7.69
CA LEU A 84 -16.90 -13.10 8.07
C LEU A 84 -17.80 -13.37 9.28
N GLY A 85 -17.82 -12.47 10.27
CA GLY A 85 -18.70 -12.55 11.43
C GLY A 85 -20.18 -12.51 11.03
N ARG A 86 -20.53 -11.70 10.02
CA ARG A 86 -21.90 -11.62 9.49
C ARG A 86 -22.29 -12.88 8.74
N ALA A 87 -21.38 -13.42 7.92
CA ALA A 87 -21.63 -14.60 7.10
C ALA A 87 -21.67 -15.89 7.94
N GLY A 88 -20.68 -16.11 8.80
CA GLY A 88 -20.53 -17.34 9.58
C GLY A 88 -21.30 -17.36 10.90
N PHE A 89 -21.49 -16.20 11.55
CA PHE A 89 -22.00 -16.10 12.92
C PHE A 89 -23.11 -15.05 13.09
N PRO A 90 -24.19 -15.12 12.27
CA PRO A 90 -25.21 -14.08 12.23
C PRO A 90 -25.97 -13.89 13.55
N ALA A 91 -26.06 -14.94 14.38
CA ALA A 91 -26.76 -14.93 15.67
C ALA A 91 -25.83 -14.88 16.89
N ALA A 92 -24.51 -14.78 16.71
CA ALA A 92 -23.59 -14.66 17.84
C ALA A 92 -23.90 -13.43 18.72
N PRO A 93 -23.87 -13.56 20.05
CA PRO A 93 -24.20 -12.46 20.95
C PRO A 93 -23.17 -11.33 20.85
N GLY A 94 -23.61 -10.09 21.12
CA GLY A 94 -22.79 -8.89 20.95
C GLY A 94 -21.47 -8.92 21.75
N TRP A 95 -21.50 -9.48 22.97
CA TRP A 95 -20.29 -9.62 23.81
C TRP A 95 -19.27 -10.57 23.19
N ALA A 96 -19.70 -11.68 22.58
CA ALA A 96 -18.80 -12.65 21.94
C ALA A 96 -18.17 -12.05 20.68
N ARG A 97 -18.90 -11.21 19.95
CA ARG A 97 -18.34 -10.43 18.83
C ARG A 97 -17.30 -9.42 19.30
N GLY A 98 -17.57 -8.71 20.39
CA GLY A 98 -16.61 -7.78 20.98
C GLY A 98 -15.32 -8.49 21.40
N LEU A 99 -15.44 -9.57 22.18
CA LEU A 99 -14.29 -10.35 22.63
C LEU A 99 -13.54 -11.03 21.48
N GLY A 100 -14.28 -11.61 20.52
CA GLY A 100 -13.69 -12.26 19.36
C GLY A 100 -12.88 -11.29 18.50
N PHE A 101 -13.33 -10.04 18.35
CA PHE A 101 -12.56 -9.02 17.65
C PHE A 101 -11.26 -8.66 18.40
N VAL A 102 -11.36 -8.41 19.71
CA VAL A 102 -10.27 -7.91 20.55
C VAL A 102 -9.18 -8.98 20.78
N LEU A 103 -9.55 -10.26 20.82
CA LEU A 103 -8.67 -11.34 21.25
C LEU A 103 -7.42 -11.52 20.34
N PRO A 104 -7.52 -11.62 19.00
CA PRO A 104 -6.35 -11.66 18.12
C PRO A 104 -5.50 -10.39 18.19
N VAL A 105 -6.15 -9.23 18.34
CA VAL A 105 -5.46 -7.92 18.43
C VAL A 105 -4.62 -7.85 19.70
N LEU A 106 -5.19 -8.23 20.86
CA LEU A 106 -4.44 -8.28 22.11
C LEU A 106 -3.30 -9.28 22.06
N ALA A 107 -3.54 -10.49 21.52
CA ALA A 107 -2.51 -11.51 21.38
C ALA A 107 -1.33 -11.01 20.53
N PHE A 108 -1.63 -10.33 19.42
CA PHE A 108 -0.63 -9.70 18.56
C PHE A 108 0.17 -8.60 19.28
N VAL A 109 -0.52 -7.71 20.00
CA VAL A 109 0.14 -6.61 20.75
C VAL A 109 1.03 -7.16 21.89
N ILE A 110 0.55 -8.17 22.61
CA ILE A 110 1.33 -8.86 23.65
C ILE A 110 2.56 -9.52 23.04
N ALA A 111 2.40 -10.23 21.92
CA ALA A 111 3.52 -10.85 21.21
C ALA A 111 4.56 -9.81 20.74
N CYS A 112 4.10 -8.68 20.20
CA CYS A 112 4.96 -7.54 19.86
C CYS A 112 5.72 -7.01 21.08
N TRP A 113 5.05 -6.89 22.23
CA TRP A 113 5.65 -6.42 23.47
C TRP A 113 6.75 -7.36 23.96
N HIS A 114 6.52 -8.68 23.92
CA HIS A 114 7.51 -9.68 24.31
C HIS A 114 8.72 -9.68 23.37
N GLN A 115 8.51 -9.53 22.06
CA GLN A 115 9.58 -9.56 21.06
C GLN A 115 10.21 -8.18 20.77
N ARG A 116 9.85 -7.14 21.53
CA ARG A 116 10.24 -5.75 21.25
C ARG A 116 11.74 -5.52 21.06
N LEU A 117 12.61 -6.29 21.71
CA LEU A 117 14.06 -6.13 21.58
C LEU A 117 14.57 -6.61 20.21
N LEU A 118 14.08 -7.77 19.76
CA LEU A 118 14.38 -8.32 18.43
C LEU A 118 13.80 -7.43 17.33
N LEU A 119 12.53 -7.03 17.49
CA LEU A 119 11.82 -6.21 16.51
C LEU A 119 12.41 -4.79 16.39
N ARG A 120 12.98 -4.24 17.49
CA ARG A 120 13.70 -2.96 17.45
C ARG A 120 14.99 -3.03 16.66
N ALA A 121 15.70 -4.17 16.67
CA ALA A 121 16.90 -4.33 15.86
C ALA A 121 16.55 -4.27 14.36
N TRP A 122 15.46 -4.92 13.94
CA TRP A 122 14.99 -4.86 12.55
C TRP A 122 14.48 -3.48 12.15
N ALA A 123 13.79 -2.78 13.05
CA ALA A 123 13.31 -1.42 12.76
C ALA A 123 14.45 -0.38 12.67
N GLN A 124 15.62 -0.67 13.25
CA GLN A 124 16.80 0.19 13.21
C GLN A 124 17.79 -0.18 12.10
N GLY A 125 17.78 -1.42 11.64
CA GLY A 125 18.55 -1.83 10.48
C GLY A 125 17.92 -1.27 9.21
N GLU A 126 18.64 -0.40 8.50
CA GLU A 126 18.35 -0.08 7.10
C GLU A 126 18.75 -1.27 6.20
N GLU A 127 18.33 -2.49 6.54
CA GLU A 127 18.54 -3.60 5.62
C GLU A 127 17.63 -3.40 4.40
N PRO A 128 18.18 -3.54 3.18
CA PRO A 128 17.38 -3.46 1.95
C PRO A 128 16.26 -4.50 2.01
N ALA A 129 15.08 -4.13 1.50
CA ALA A 129 13.90 -4.99 1.52
C ALA A 129 14.22 -6.38 0.91
N ASP A 130 14.26 -7.40 1.78
CA ASP A 130 14.59 -8.76 1.37
C ASP A 130 13.31 -9.53 1.01
N ILE A 131 13.16 -9.81 -0.28
CA ILE A 131 12.00 -10.52 -0.85
C ILE A 131 11.96 -11.99 -0.37
N ALA A 132 13.06 -12.54 0.16
CA ALA A 132 13.16 -13.92 0.60
C ALA A 132 12.15 -14.32 1.69
N HIS A 133 11.51 -13.36 2.37
CA HIS A 133 10.55 -13.61 3.45
C HIS A 133 9.09 -13.76 3.00
N LEU A 134 8.75 -13.39 1.75
CA LEU A 134 7.38 -13.50 1.23
C LEU A 134 6.73 -14.90 1.38
N PRO A 135 7.45 -16.02 1.17
CA PRO A 135 6.86 -17.35 1.34
C PRO A 135 6.42 -17.64 2.77
N ARG A 136 7.10 -17.07 3.79
CA ARG A 136 6.73 -17.28 5.19
C ARG A 136 5.42 -16.56 5.51
N PHE A 137 5.30 -15.32 5.05
CA PHE A 137 4.06 -14.56 5.15
C PHE A 137 2.90 -15.25 4.44
N ALA A 138 3.13 -15.77 3.23
CA ALA A 138 2.12 -16.50 2.48
C ALA A 138 1.59 -17.73 3.26
N ARG A 139 2.47 -18.50 3.92
CA ARG A 139 2.06 -19.62 4.79
C ARG A 139 1.15 -19.18 5.93
N TRP A 140 1.46 -18.05 6.57
CA TRP A 140 0.62 -17.47 7.62
C TRP A 140 -0.76 -17.04 7.09
N LEU A 141 -0.79 -16.38 5.91
CA LEU A 141 -2.02 -15.95 5.27
C LEU A 141 -2.90 -17.16 4.92
N VAL A 142 -2.31 -18.23 4.38
CA VAL A 142 -2.99 -19.48 4.07
C VAL A 142 -3.54 -20.14 5.33
N ALA A 143 -2.76 -20.18 6.43
CA ALA A 143 -3.23 -20.74 7.69
C ALA A 143 -4.43 -19.97 8.26
N THR A 144 -4.38 -18.63 8.24
CA THR A 144 -5.49 -17.78 8.70
C THR A 144 -6.71 -17.91 7.78
N GLY A 145 -6.49 -17.94 6.46
CA GLY A 145 -7.54 -18.16 5.46
C GLY A 145 -8.21 -19.52 5.61
N ALA A 146 -7.46 -20.57 5.94
CA ALA A 146 -8.01 -21.90 6.21
C ALA A 146 -8.98 -21.92 7.39
N VAL A 147 -8.69 -21.19 8.48
CA VAL A 147 -9.63 -21.04 9.61
C VAL A 147 -10.93 -20.38 9.14
N GLY A 148 -10.84 -19.34 8.31
CA GLY A 148 -12.00 -18.68 7.71
C GLY A 148 -12.82 -19.63 6.82
N MET A 149 -12.16 -20.39 5.94
CA MET A 149 -12.82 -21.36 5.06
C MET A 149 -13.52 -22.47 5.85
N VAL A 150 -12.86 -23.02 6.88
CA VAL A 150 -13.46 -24.04 7.75
C VAL A 150 -14.67 -23.47 8.48
N SER A 151 -14.57 -22.23 9.01
CA SER A 151 -15.67 -21.57 9.71
C SER A 151 -16.90 -21.34 8.81
N LEU A 152 -16.70 -21.10 7.52
CA LEU A 152 -17.80 -20.93 6.54
C LEU A 152 -18.33 -22.25 5.99
N SER A 153 -17.51 -23.30 5.95
CA SER A 153 -17.88 -24.61 5.39
C SER A 153 -18.69 -25.44 6.39
N VAL A 154 -18.42 -25.28 7.68
CA VAL A 154 -19.20 -25.93 8.75
C VAL A 154 -20.52 -25.16 8.93
N PRO A 155 -21.68 -25.84 9.07
CA PRO A 155 -22.99 -25.19 9.23
C PRO A 155 -23.18 -24.59 10.64
N ILE A 156 -22.22 -23.77 11.09
CA ILE A 156 -22.21 -23.09 12.39
C ILE A 156 -23.42 -22.16 12.52
N ASN A 157 -23.91 -21.62 11.40
CA ASN A 157 -25.11 -20.78 11.36
C ASN A 157 -26.40 -21.50 11.83
N ARG A 158 -26.39 -22.84 11.93
CA ARG A 158 -27.51 -23.64 12.47
C ARG A 158 -27.43 -23.85 13.98
N LEU A 159 -26.31 -23.51 14.62
CA LEU A 159 -26.18 -23.61 16.07
C LEU A 159 -26.98 -22.50 16.76
N GLU A 160 -27.35 -22.77 18.02
CA GLU A 160 -27.92 -21.75 18.92
C GLU A 160 -26.98 -20.54 19.06
N PRO A 161 -27.50 -19.35 19.44
CA PRO A 161 -26.71 -18.13 19.59
C PRO A 161 -25.46 -18.30 20.46
N THR A 162 -25.57 -19.05 21.56
CA THR A 162 -24.46 -19.39 22.47
C THR A 162 -23.42 -20.26 21.79
N GLY A 163 -23.85 -21.29 21.04
CA GLY A 163 -22.99 -22.16 20.25
C GLY A 163 -22.23 -21.40 19.16
N GLN A 164 -22.89 -20.47 18.46
CA GLN A 164 -22.23 -19.57 17.50
C GLN A 164 -21.20 -18.67 18.18
N GLY A 165 -21.51 -18.14 19.38
CA GLY A 165 -20.58 -17.34 20.17
C GLY A 165 -19.33 -18.11 20.56
N LEU A 166 -19.47 -19.35 21.06
CA LEU A 166 -18.34 -20.21 21.42
C LEU A 166 -17.50 -20.61 20.21
N ALA A 167 -18.14 -20.98 19.10
CA ALA A 167 -17.45 -21.31 17.85
C ALA A 167 -16.64 -20.12 17.31
N LEU A 168 -17.22 -18.91 17.37
CA LEU A 168 -16.52 -17.67 17.02
C LEU A 168 -15.28 -17.44 17.89
N LEU A 169 -15.42 -17.57 19.22
CA LEU A 169 -14.30 -17.39 20.15
C LEU A 169 -13.21 -18.43 19.94
N MET A 170 -13.57 -19.69 19.67
CA MET A 170 -12.61 -20.74 19.33
C MET A 170 -11.86 -20.43 18.04
N ALA A 171 -12.56 -20.01 16.98
CA ALA A 171 -11.92 -19.61 15.72
C ALA A 171 -10.95 -18.44 15.94
N MET A 172 -11.36 -17.43 16.72
CA MET A 172 -10.52 -16.28 17.05
C MET A 172 -9.34 -16.65 17.96
N ALA A 173 -9.49 -17.63 18.85
CA ALA A 173 -8.38 -18.16 19.66
C ALA A 173 -7.32 -18.84 18.78
N VAL A 174 -7.74 -19.64 17.79
CA VAL A 174 -6.83 -20.23 16.81
C VAL A 174 -6.10 -19.15 16.01
N ILE A 175 -6.82 -18.14 15.51
CA ILE A 175 -6.21 -17.01 14.79
C ILE A 175 -5.24 -16.23 15.68
N ALA A 176 -5.57 -16.04 16.96
CA ALA A 176 -4.69 -15.39 17.93
C ALA A 176 -3.39 -16.18 18.14
N THR A 177 -3.46 -17.50 18.30
CA THR A 177 -2.27 -18.36 18.40
C THR A 177 -1.42 -18.26 17.13
N ILE A 178 -2.04 -18.35 15.95
CA ILE A 178 -1.35 -18.19 14.66
C ILE A 178 -0.66 -16.81 14.58
N SER A 179 -1.33 -15.75 15.04
CA SER A 179 -0.81 -14.38 15.05
C SER A 179 0.37 -14.20 16.01
N VAL A 180 0.37 -14.86 17.17
CA VAL A 180 1.49 -14.85 18.12
C VAL A 180 2.72 -15.51 17.49
N ILE A 181 2.55 -16.65 16.81
CA ILE A 181 3.65 -17.38 16.17
C ILE A 181 4.24 -16.56 15.01
N ALA A 182 3.39 -15.89 14.22
CA ALA A 182 3.80 -15.15 13.04
C ALA A 182 4.13 -13.68 13.29
N VAL A 183 4.14 -13.22 14.55
CA VAL A 183 4.29 -11.78 14.87
C VAL A 183 5.53 -11.15 14.25
N ALA A 184 6.65 -11.88 14.24
CA ALA A 184 7.92 -11.43 13.67
C ALA A 184 7.80 -11.19 12.15
N ASP A 185 7.21 -12.15 11.43
CA ASP A 185 7.02 -12.06 9.98
C ASP A 185 6.02 -10.96 9.62
N VAL A 186 4.94 -10.80 10.40
CA VAL A 186 3.93 -9.75 10.20
C VAL A 186 4.51 -8.36 10.44
N VAL A 187 5.24 -8.17 11.54
CA VAL A 187 5.87 -6.87 11.85
C VAL A 187 6.90 -6.50 10.78
N ARG A 188 7.70 -7.46 10.32
CA ARG A 188 8.64 -7.24 9.22
C ARG A 188 7.92 -6.83 7.93
N LEU A 189 6.86 -7.54 7.55
CA LEU A 189 6.06 -7.16 6.39
C LEU A 189 5.47 -5.75 6.53
N LEU A 190 4.97 -5.38 7.72
CA LEU A 190 4.43 -4.04 7.96
C LEU A 190 5.50 -2.96 7.78
N VAL A 191 6.74 -3.22 8.22
CA VAL A 191 7.89 -2.34 8.00
C VAL A 191 8.23 -2.25 6.51
N ASP A 192 8.35 -3.38 5.82
CA ASP A 192 8.65 -3.44 4.38
C ASP A 192 7.57 -2.71 3.57
N MET A 193 6.29 -2.98 3.86
CA MET A 193 5.15 -2.32 3.24
C MET A 193 5.16 -0.82 3.52
N ALA A 194 5.55 -0.38 4.71
CA ALA A 194 5.66 1.03 5.03
C ALA A 194 6.78 1.74 4.24
N VAL A 195 7.91 1.05 4.04
CA VAL A 195 9.02 1.52 3.18
C VAL A 195 8.57 1.59 1.72
N ILE A 196 7.95 0.53 1.21
CA ILE A 196 7.39 0.49 -0.15
C ILE A 196 6.35 1.59 -0.33
N PHE A 197 5.41 1.73 0.62
CA PHE A 197 4.37 2.74 0.58
C PHE A 197 4.94 4.15 0.60
N ARG A 198 6.01 4.40 1.36
CA ARG A 198 6.74 5.68 1.32
C ARG A 198 7.35 5.90 -0.06
N ALA A 199 8.02 4.91 -0.63
CA ALA A 199 8.60 4.99 -1.96
C ALA A 199 7.52 5.27 -3.02
N VAL A 200 6.38 4.58 -2.95
CA VAL A 200 5.22 4.78 -3.82
C VAL A 200 4.60 6.14 -3.59
N THR A 201 4.41 6.60 -2.35
CA THR A 201 3.83 7.91 -2.04
C THR A 201 4.72 9.04 -2.54
N LEU A 202 6.04 8.92 -2.42
CA LEU A 202 7.00 9.88 -2.98
C LEU A 202 7.01 9.87 -4.51
N ARG A 203 6.74 8.72 -5.15
CA ARG A 203 6.53 8.66 -6.60
C ARG A 203 5.19 9.28 -6.98
N LEU A 204 4.13 8.97 -6.23
CA LEU A 204 2.78 9.47 -6.45
C LEU A 204 2.69 10.97 -6.23
N SER A 205 3.43 11.55 -5.28
CA SER A 205 3.47 12.99 -5.07
C SER A 205 4.11 13.73 -6.25
N ARG A 206 5.04 13.09 -6.97
CA ARG A 206 5.56 13.64 -8.25
C ARG A 206 4.53 13.54 -9.36
N LEU A 207 3.73 12.48 -9.38
CA LEU A 207 2.61 12.31 -10.31
C LEU A 207 1.38 13.16 -9.96
N ALA A 208 1.31 13.70 -8.73
CA ALA A 208 0.16 14.47 -8.26
C ALA A 208 -0.09 15.72 -9.12
N VAL A 209 0.98 16.40 -9.56
CA VAL A 209 0.86 17.59 -10.42
C VAL A 209 0.28 17.22 -11.80
N PRO A 210 0.82 16.24 -12.55
CA PRO A 210 0.20 15.75 -13.78
C PRO A 210 -1.24 15.24 -13.59
N ILE A 211 -1.50 14.46 -12.54
CA ILE A 211 -2.85 13.95 -12.26
C ILE A 211 -3.82 15.11 -12.02
N ALA A 212 -3.43 16.12 -11.23
CA ALA A 212 -4.25 17.28 -10.97
C ALA A 212 -4.52 18.11 -12.24
N ALA A 213 -3.50 18.30 -13.09
CA ALA A 213 -3.65 18.98 -14.37
C ALA A 213 -4.61 18.22 -15.31
N PHE A 214 -4.41 16.91 -15.47
CA PHE A 214 -5.28 16.04 -16.26
C PHE A 214 -6.72 16.07 -15.75
N SER A 215 -6.91 15.96 -14.44
CA SER A 215 -8.24 15.99 -13.81
C SER A 215 -8.92 17.34 -13.99
N SER A 216 -8.15 18.44 -13.94
CA SER A 216 -8.67 19.80 -14.16
C SER A 216 -9.10 20.01 -15.60
N ILE A 217 -8.33 19.54 -16.58
CA ILE A 217 -8.69 19.61 -18.01
C ILE A 217 -9.89 18.71 -18.29
N TRP A 218 -9.93 17.50 -17.72
CA TRP A 218 -11.08 16.60 -17.83
C TRP A 218 -12.35 17.26 -17.30
N ALA A 219 -12.30 17.84 -16.10
CA ALA A 219 -13.43 18.55 -15.50
C ALA A 219 -13.85 19.77 -16.33
N LEU A 220 -12.89 20.54 -16.86
CA LEU A 220 -13.15 21.66 -17.75
C LEU A 220 -13.89 21.21 -19.02
N LEU A 221 -13.41 20.15 -19.68
CA LEU A 221 -14.08 19.59 -20.86
C LEU A 221 -15.50 19.11 -20.54
N VAL A 222 -15.69 18.40 -19.43
CA VAL A 222 -17.03 17.96 -18.98
C VAL A 222 -17.98 19.15 -18.88
N VAL A 223 -17.57 20.20 -18.18
CA VAL A 223 -18.40 21.40 -17.97
C VAL A 223 -18.62 22.14 -19.28
N THR A 224 -17.58 22.35 -20.08
CA THR A 224 -17.69 23.03 -21.38
C THR A 224 -18.67 22.30 -22.31
N PHE A 225 -18.53 21.00 -22.50
CA PHE A 225 -19.45 20.24 -23.36
C PHE A 225 -20.86 20.14 -22.76
N GLY A 226 -20.99 20.00 -21.43
CA GLY A 226 -22.30 20.05 -20.76
C GLY A 226 -23.03 21.38 -21.04
N CYS A 227 -22.32 22.51 -20.95
CA CYS A 227 -22.85 23.82 -21.33
C CYS A 227 -23.24 23.87 -22.82
N LEU A 228 -22.38 23.36 -23.72
CA LEU A 228 -22.67 23.34 -25.16
C LEU A 228 -23.92 22.52 -25.50
N TYR A 229 -24.10 21.34 -24.89
CA TYR A 229 -25.31 20.54 -25.06
C TYR A 229 -26.55 21.26 -24.56
N ARG A 230 -26.47 21.87 -23.37
CA ARG A 230 -27.58 22.61 -22.79
C ARG A 230 -27.97 23.84 -23.62
N ILE A 231 -27.00 24.54 -24.20
CA ILE A 231 -27.24 25.67 -25.10
C ILE A 231 -27.84 25.17 -26.42
N ALA A 232 -27.29 24.13 -27.02
CA ALA A 232 -27.79 23.55 -28.27
C ALA A 232 -29.25 23.10 -28.14
N ASP A 233 -29.58 22.35 -27.08
CA ASP A 233 -30.96 21.93 -26.83
C ASP A 233 -31.85 23.14 -26.55
N GLY A 234 -31.39 24.11 -25.74
CA GLY A 234 -32.15 25.32 -25.43
C GLY A 234 -32.46 26.23 -26.62
N LEU A 235 -31.60 26.25 -27.64
CA LEU A 235 -31.79 27.03 -28.87
C LEU A 235 -32.61 26.28 -29.94
N SER A 236 -32.70 24.96 -29.84
CA SER A 236 -33.44 24.14 -30.80
C SER A 236 -34.95 24.22 -30.58
N THR A 237 -35.73 24.20 -31.66
CA THR A 237 -37.20 24.10 -31.62
C THR A 237 -37.69 22.70 -31.24
N HIS A 238 -36.93 21.66 -31.57
CA HIS A 238 -37.24 20.26 -31.27
C HIS A 238 -36.25 19.67 -30.26
N ALA A 239 -36.70 18.66 -29.50
CA ALA A 239 -35.83 17.94 -28.57
C ALA A 239 -34.69 17.26 -29.33
N LEU A 240 -33.44 17.57 -28.96
CA LEU A 240 -32.26 16.99 -29.60
C LEU A 240 -31.87 15.61 -29.02
N PHE A 241 -32.46 15.25 -27.89
CA PHE A 241 -32.13 14.05 -27.11
C PHE A 241 -33.35 13.16 -26.89
N HIS A 242 -33.10 11.85 -26.78
CA HIS A 242 -34.08 10.86 -26.34
C HIS A 242 -33.67 10.25 -25.00
N GLY A 243 -34.65 10.01 -24.14
CA GLY A 243 -34.53 9.15 -22.97
C GLY A 243 -35.36 7.87 -23.12
N PRO A 244 -35.53 7.08 -22.05
CA PRO A 244 -36.29 5.82 -22.09
C PRO A 244 -37.75 5.99 -22.54
N GLY A 245 -38.34 7.16 -22.31
CA GLY A 245 -39.73 7.50 -22.66
C GLY A 245 -39.91 8.23 -23.99
N GLY A 246 -38.85 8.41 -24.80
CA GLY A 246 -38.91 9.15 -26.06
C GLY A 246 -38.18 10.50 -26.00
N PRO A 247 -38.59 11.50 -26.81
CA PRO A 247 -37.91 12.79 -26.88
C PRO A 247 -37.93 13.53 -25.52
N ILE A 248 -36.77 14.02 -25.09
CA ILE A 248 -36.61 14.76 -23.82
C ILE A 248 -35.88 16.08 -24.06
N ARG A 249 -36.23 17.08 -23.26
CA ARG A 249 -35.42 18.30 -23.09
C ARG A 249 -34.55 18.10 -21.87
N ILE A 250 -33.25 18.30 -22.03
CA ILE A 250 -32.29 18.05 -20.95
C ILE A 250 -32.11 19.29 -20.10
N ASP A 251 -32.08 19.12 -18.78
CA ASP A 251 -31.66 20.20 -17.89
C ASP A 251 -30.12 20.30 -17.84
N PHE A 252 -29.58 21.18 -16.99
CA PHE A 252 -28.13 21.33 -16.86
C PHE A 252 -27.46 20.11 -16.21
N SER A 253 -28.13 19.47 -15.25
CA SER A 253 -27.62 18.27 -14.58
C SER A 253 -27.56 17.10 -15.56
N ASP A 254 -28.61 16.92 -16.37
CA ASP A 254 -28.69 15.92 -17.43
C ASP A 254 -27.62 16.16 -18.51
N ALA A 255 -27.38 17.42 -18.90
CA ALA A 255 -26.35 17.77 -19.86
C ALA A 255 -24.93 17.50 -19.34
N LEU A 256 -24.66 17.79 -18.05
CA LEU A 256 -23.41 17.41 -17.40
C LEU A 256 -23.27 15.89 -17.30
N HIS A 257 -24.33 15.18 -16.91
CA HIS A 257 -24.36 13.73 -16.85
C HIS A 257 -24.03 13.13 -18.22
N PHE A 258 -24.72 13.56 -19.28
CA PHE A 258 -24.46 13.14 -20.66
C PHE A 258 -23.01 13.42 -21.09
N SER A 259 -22.48 14.60 -20.74
CA SER A 259 -21.09 14.96 -21.00
C SER A 259 -20.09 14.03 -20.27
N VAL A 260 -20.31 13.71 -19.00
CA VAL A 260 -19.46 12.77 -18.23
C VAL A 260 -19.46 11.38 -18.85
N VAL A 261 -20.64 10.81 -19.14
CA VAL A 261 -20.74 9.44 -19.67
C VAL A 261 -20.20 9.33 -21.10
N THR A 262 -20.28 10.42 -21.89
CA THR A 262 -19.69 10.51 -23.23
C THR A 262 -18.18 10.63 -23.15
N LEU A 263 -17.65 11.56 -22.35
CA LEU A 263 -16.20 11.79 -22.20
C LEU A 263 -15.48 10.58 -21.57
N SER A 264 -16.16 9.83 -20.70
CA SER A 264 -15.63 8.59 -20.09
C SER A 264 -15.82 7.34 -20.97
N SER A 265 -16.48 7.46 -22.13
CA SER A 265 -16.87 6.34 -23.00
C SER A 265 -17.75 5.26 -22.35
N VAL A 266 -18.38 5.56 -21.20
CA VAL A 266 -19.26 4.63 -20.49
C VAL A 266 -20.59 4.46 -21.22
N GLY A 267 -21.21 5.58 -21.63
CA GLY A 267 -22.42 5.60 -22.45
C GLY A 267 -23.56 4.70 -21.97
N TYR A 268 -24.13 4.96 -20.78
CA TYR A 268 -25.22 4.15 -20.21
C TYR A 268 -26.45 4.03 -21.12
N GLY A 269 -26.64 4.95 -22.07
CA GLY A 269 -27.72 4.90 -23.06
C GLY A 269 -29.06 5.43 -22.55
N ASP A 270 -29.08 6.00 -21.36
CA ASP A 270 -30.23 6.65 -20.74
C ASP A 270 -30.53 8.04 -21.34
N ILE A 271 -29.53 8.72 -21.90
CA ILE A 271 -29.68 9.93 -22.71
C ILE A 271 -28.95 9.70 -24.04
N GLN A 272 -29.67 9.83 -25.16
CA GLN A 272 -29.14 9.54 -26.50
C GLN A 272 -29.29 10.74 -27.44
N PRO A 273 -28.22 11.14 -28.15
CA PRO A 273 -28.28 12.17 -29.18
C PRO A 273 -28.99 11.64 -30.43
N VAL A 274 -30.11 12.26 -30.82
CA VAL A 274 -30.88 11.83 -32.01
C VAL A 274 -30.70 12.74 -33.21
N ASP A 275 -30.41 14.02 -32.98
CA ASP A 275 -30.14 15.00 -34.03
C ASP A 275 -28.71 14.86 -34.60
N ASP A 276 -28.53 15.16 -35.89
CA ASP A 276 -27.22 15.03 -36.53
C ASP A 276 -26.20 16.05 -36.00
N GLY A 277 -26.63 17.28 -35.69
CA GLY A 277 -25.76 18.31 -35.13
C GLY A 277 -25.25 17.94 -33.74
N ILE A 278 -26.13 17.41 -32.89
CA ILE A 278 -25.75 17.01 -31.54
C ILE A 278 -24.88 15.73 -31.55
N ARG A 279 -25.06 14.83 -32.53
CA ARG A 279 -24.17 13.68 -32.76
C ARG A 279 -22.78 14.09 -33.21
N VAL A 280 -22.68 15.10 -34.08
CA VAL A 280 -21.38 15.67 -34.48
C VAL A 280 -20.69 16.29 -33.26
N LEU A 281 -21.42 17.04 -32.43
CA LEU A 281 -20.87 17.62 -31.21
C LEU A 281 -20.36 16.54 -30.24
N ALA A 282 -21.11 15.45 -30.06
CA ALA A 282 -20.69 14.29 -29.27
C ALA A 282 -19.45 13.60 -29.84
N SER A 283 -19.37 13.48 -31.17
CA SER A 283 -18.20 12.92 -31.85
C SER A 283 -16.95 13.77 -31.63
N ILE A 284 -17.10 15.10 -31.67
CA ILE A 284 -16.02 16.04 -31.35
C ILE A 284 -15.60 15.88 -29.89
N GLN A 285 -16.54 15.78 -28.95
CA GLN A 285 -16.23 15.55 -27.54
C GLN A 285 -15.42 14.27 -27.34
N MET A 286 -15.80 13.16 -27.99
CA MET A 286 -15.07 11.90 -27.94
C MET A 286 -13.64 12.06 -28.47
N LEU A 287 -13.44 12.81 -29.56
CA LEU A 287 -12.10 13.08 -30.08
C LEU A 287 -11.24 13.84 -29.05
N PHE A 288 -11.79 14.86 -28.39
CA PHE A 288 -11.09 15.55 -27.29
C PHE A 288 -10.78 14.63 -26.11
N ALA A 289 -11.69 13.71 -25.76
CA ALA A 289 -11.46 12.70 -24.73
C ALA A 289 -10.24 11.81 -25.07
N GLN A 290 -10.18 11.30 -26.29
CA GLN A 290 -9.07 10.47 -26.77
C GLN A 290 -7.74 11.24 -26.76
N LEU A 291 -7.74 12.50 -27.22
CA LEU A 291 -6.54 13.34 -27.18
C LEU A 291 -6.07 13.59 -25.74
N LEU A 292 -7.01 13.89 -24.83
CA LEU A 292 -6.70 14.08 -23.42
C LEU A 292 -6.11 12.81 -22.80
N LEU A 293 -6.67 11.63 -23.07
CA LEU A 293 -6.13 10.35 -22.59
C LEU A 293 -4.72 10.09 -23.11
N LEU A 294 -4.46 10.31 -24.41
CA LEU A 294 -3.13 10.14 -25.00
C LEU A 294 -2.11 11.07 -24.35
N PHE A 295 -2.48 12.35 -24.16
CA PHE A 295 -1.64 13.34 -23.50
C PHE A 295 -1.38 12.99 -22.03
N GLY A 296 -2.44 12.61 -21.28
CA GLY A 296 -2.33 12.20 -19.89
C GLY A 296 -1.41 11.01 -19.70
N PHE A 297 -1.53 10.00 -20.56
CA PHE A 297 -0.64 8.84 -20.56
C PHE A 297 0.81 9.22 -20.89
N TYR A 298 1.02 10.06 -21.91
CA TYR A 298 2.35 10.53 -22.29
C TYR A 298 3.04 11.30 -21.16
N GLU A 299 2.34 12.23 -20.49
CA GLU A 299 2.91 13.00 -19.37
C GLU A 299 3.19 12.12 -18.15
N ILE A 300 2.35 11.14 -17.84
CA ILE A 300 2.60 10.17 -16.75
C ILE A 300 3.86 9.33 -17.07
N MET A 301 4.01 8.84 -18.30
CA MET A 301 5.21 8.10 -18.72
C MET A 301 6.47 8.96 -18.76
N ARG A 302 6.35 10.23 -19.14
CA ARG A 302 7.47 11.19 -19.14
C ARG A 302 7.93 11.49 -17.72
N GLY A 303 6.97 11.69 -16.81
CA GLY A 303 7.22 11.91 -15.38
C GLY A 303 7.92 10.74 -14.71
N SER A 304 7.71 9.50 -15.15
CA SER A 304 8.39 8.32 -14.59
C SER A 304 9.87 8.21 -15.00
N ARG A 305 10.25 8.70 -16.19
CA ARG A 305 11.63 8.61 -16.72
C ARG A 305 12.58 9.65 -16.13
N ALA A 306 12.09 10.84 -15.79
CA ALA A 306 12.92 11.92 -15.24
C ALA A 306 13.47 11.65 -13.83
N GLY A 307 13.06 10.55 -13.18
CA GLY A 307 13.40 10.24 -11.79
C GLY A 307 14.52 9.22 -11.58
N VAL A 308 15.18 8.72 -12.64
CA VAL A 308 16.36 7.84 -12.53
C VAL A 308 17.60 8.73 -12.58
N PRO A 309 18.19 9.14 -11.43
CA PRO A 309 19.48 9.80 -11.45
C PRO A 309 20.47 8.89 -12.17
N ASP A 310 21.19 9.46 -13.13
CA ASP A 310 22.20 8.79 -13.93
C ASP A 310 23.40 8.44 -13.03
N VAL A 311 23.28 7.33 -12.27
CA VAL A 311 24.33 6.81 -11.37
C VAL A 311 25.64 6.56 -12.14
N SER A 312 25.58 6.49 -13.47
CA SER A 312 26.73 6.28 -14.35
C SER A 312 27.55 7.55 -14.63
N ARG A 313 27.10 8.75 -14.24
CA ARG A 313 27.82 10.01 -14.53
C ARG A 313 28.76 10.52 -13.45
N GLU A 314 28.80 9.86 -12.29
CA GLU A 314 29.62 10.29 -11.14
C GLU A 314 30.63 9.22 -10.71
N ALA A 315 31.06 8.37 -11.65
CA ALA A 315 32.38 7.78 -11.52
C ALA A 315 33.38 8.89 -11.89
N PRO A 316 34.13 9.47 -10.94
CA PRO A 316 35.22 10.38 -11.30
C PRO A 316 36.09 9.66 -12.32
N PRO A 317 36.50 10.33 -13.42
CA PRO A 317 37.37 9.71 -14.41
C PRO A 317 38.55 9.11 -13.66
N PRO A 318 38.89 7.82 -13.88
CA PRO A 318 39.99 7.20 -13.18
C PRO A 318 41.21 8.07 -13.41
N GLU A 319 41.77 8.61 -12.33
CA GLU A 319 43.01 9.39 -12.31
C GLU A 319 44.14 8.54 -12.90
N ARG A 320 44.23 8.49 -14.22
CA ARG A 320 45.27 7.77 -14.96
C ARG A 320 46.46 8.67 -15.32
N HIS A 321 46.58 9.86 -14.73
CA HIS A 321 47.60 10.82 -15.16
C HIS A 321 48.42 11.53 -14.07
N GLN A 322 48.42 11.07 -12.83
CA GLN A 322 49.40 11.59 -11.83
C GLN A 322 50.51 10.60 -11.46
N ALA A 323 50.34 9.30 -11.65
CA ALA A 323 51.42 8.33 -11.39
C ALA A 323 52.50 8.25 -12.50
N GLN A 324 52.33 8.93 -13.65
CA GLN A 324 53.28 8.85 -14.76
C GLN A 324 54.23 10.07 -14.86
N ASN A 325 53.98 11.15 -14.12
CA ASN A 325 54.91 12.28 -14.05
C ASN A 325 55.93 12.20 -12.89
N ASP A 326 55.67 11.38 -11.88
CA ASP A 326 56.62 11.20 -10.75
C ASP A 326 57.72 10.16 -11.06
N ALA A 327 57.58 9.37 -12.13
CA ALA A 327 58.57 8.35 -12.51
C ALA A 327 59.65 8.85 -13.49
N GLN A 328 59.67 10.14 -13.87
CA GLN A 328 60.58 10.65 -14.90
C GLN A 328 61.55 11.76 -14.45
N VAL A 329 61.65 12.05 -13.14
CA VAL A 329 62.57 13.09 -12.62
C VAL A 329 63.73 12.53 -11.78
N GLU A 330 63.77 11.26 -11.40
CA GLU A 330 64.91 10.70 -10.66
C GLU A 330 65.92 9.99 -11.58
N GLY A 331 66.85 10.80 -12.09
CA GLY A 331 68.20 10.37 -12.49
C GLY A 331 69.13 10.18 -11.27
N PRO A 332 70.35 9.65 -11.48
CA PRO A 332 70.84 8.50 -10.72
C PRO A 332 71.74 8.85 -9.53
N SER A 333 71.57 8.14 -8.42
CA SER A 333 72.67 7.96 -7.45
C SER A 333 72.59 6.63 -6.71
N ALA A 334 73.52 5.77 -7.13
CA ALA A 334 74.38 4.94 -6.29
C ALA A 334 73.74 3.94 -5.31
N SER A 335 73.92 2.67 -5.67
CA SER A 335 74.61 1.67 -4.85
C SER A 335 74.04 1.31 -3.48
N ARG A 336 73.34 0.15 -3.40
CA ARG A 336 73.69 -0.89 -2.42
C ARG A 336 73.03 -2.24 -2.70
N THR A 337 73.91 -3.14 -3.13
CA THR A 337 74.07 -4.57 -2.86
C THR A 337 73.27 -5.26 -1.74
N HIS A 338 72.85 -6.49 -2.08
CA HIS A 338 72.56 -7.68 -1.23
C HIS A 338 71.34 -7.60 -0.28
N HIS A 339 70.43 -8.58 -0.22
CA HIS A 339 70.70 -9.98 0.05
C HIS A 339 69.51 -10.89 -0.34
N TYR A 340 69.87 -11.99 -0.97
CA TYR A 340 69.09 -13.17 -1.29
C TYR A 340 68.71 -13.97 -0.04
N THR A 341 67.46 -14.45 0.06
CA THR A 341 67.15 -15.70 0.77
C THR A 341 65.87 -16.34 0.23
N ASP A 342 66.07 -17.38 -0.57
CA ASP A 342 65.12 -18.44 -0.91
C ASP A 342 64.72 -19.26 0.32
N ALA A 343 63.45 -19.70 0.38
CA ALA A 343 63.06 -21.00 0.95
C ALA A 343 61.56 -21.32 0.68
N PRO A 344 61.16 -22.61 0.67
CA PRO A 344 60.25 -23.12 -0.36
C PRO A 344 58.86 -23.58 0.12
N HIS A 345 58.03 -23.82 -0.90
CA HIS A 345 56.82 -24.64 -0.92
C HIS A 345 56.85 -25.89 -0.03
N PRO A 346 55.67 -26.33 0.44
CA PRO A 346 55.29 -27.71 0.11
C PRO A 346 53.87 -27.83 -0.45
N ALA A 347 53.74 -28.80 -1.36
CA ALA A 347 52.52 -29.38 -1.88
C ALA A 347 52.03 -30.51 -0.97
N HIS A 348 50.71 -30.68 -0.86
CA HIS A 348 49.99 -31.96 -0.59
C HIS A 348 48.49 -31.62 -0.76
N ALA A 349 47.78 -32.11 -1.78
CA ALA A 349 47.30 -33.47 -2.03
C ALA A 349 45.76 -33.49 -1.88
N ALA A 350 45.07 -33.89 -2.96
CA ALA A 350 43.63 -34.14 -3.02
C ALA A 350 43.23 -35.38 -2.19
N PRO A 351 41.91 -35.64 -1.98
CA PRO A 351 41.28 -36.52 -2.95
C PRO A 351 39.83 -36.16 -3.35
N GLN A 352 39.49 -36.71 -4.50
CA GLN A 352 38.20 -36.78 -5.17
C GLN A 352 37.09 -37.32 -4.26
N GLY A 353 35.92 -36.67 -4.33
CA GLY A 353 34.65 -37.16 -3.78
C GLY A 353 33.60 -37.20 -4.88
N GLN A 354 33.58 -38.31 -5.62
CA GLN A 354 32.60 -38.67 -6.64
C GLN A 354 31.29 -39.08 -5.95
N ARG A 355 30.14 -38.49 -6.32
CA ARG A 355 28.81 -39.04 -5.99
C ARG A 355 28.04 -39.37 -7.27
N PRO A 356 27.51 -40.60 -7.41
CA PRO A 356 26.74 -41.05 -8.55
C PRO A 356 25.30 -40.52 -8.51
N GLY A 357 24.68 -40.49 -9.69
CA GLY A 357 23.34 -39.98 -9.90
C GLY A 357 22.21 -40.84 -9.33
N ALA A 358 21.01 -40.28 -9.41
CA ALA A 358 19.76 -41.01 -9.43
C ALA A 358 18.81 -40.28 -10.39
N ALA A 359 18.53 -40.96 -11.50
CA ALA A 359 17.36 -40.79 -12.35
C ALA A 359 16.35 -41.89 -12.00
N GLY A 360 15.07 -41.61 -12.23
CA GLY A 360 13.91 -42.50 -12.03
C GLY A 360 12.89 -41.82 -11.11
N ASP A 361 11.62 -41.62 -11.45
CA ASP A 361 10.79 -41.90 -12.64
C ASP A 361 9.75 -40.78 -12.78
#